data_AF-A0A369K8H9-F1
#
_entry.id   AF-A0A369K8H9-F1
#
_cell.length_a   1.000
_cell.length_b   1.000
_cell.length_c   1.000
_cell.angle_alpha   90.00
_cell.angle_beta   90.00
_cell.angle_gamma   90.00
#
_symmetry.space_group_name_H-M   'P 1'
#
loop_
_entity.id
_entity.type
_entity.pdbx_description
1 polymer ?
#
loop_
_entity_poly.entity_id
_entity_poly.type
_entity_poly.pdbx_seq_one_letter_code
_entity_poly.pdbx_strand_id
1 'polypeptide(L)'
;MWIHKLDVFERFGKLTSRHSPLPSILSTMFSVLVILWTMTLGVSSVIGLSIQAGTIIQLADGTSVQTGKTSNGLSWQASGILNQGCVDSTAFPIAITDCYSVSLSSDPAQNLDPSPGTPRQRIEFLTPGAADGTTHKFKWRYYLSSTVGTSSHFFHLMQLLSRGDGGPIVALDVVNGKISVQDFKRDCSTTGCPSIPLASFTDRTTVHFVTVTYGPNGRFDYVVKDASDQSNMLLRYTVTGAMGSDSSSNKFGTYRAAFSGMTAVRAAMGDFVDQT
;
A
#
# COMPACT_ATOMS: atom_id res chain seq x y z
N MET A 1 -25.19 -50.08 -4.53
CA MET A 1 -25.01 -51.42 -5.13
C MET A 1 -25.88 -51.46 -6.39
N TRP A 2 -25.40 -52.14 -7.44
CA TRP A 2 -25.85 -52.18 -8.84
C TRP A 2 -24.88 -51.48 -9.82
N ILE A 3 -24.22 -52.36 -10.56
CA ILE A 3 -23.25 -52.21 -11.63
C ILE A 3 -24.00 -52.40 -12.95
N HIS A 4 -23.69 -51.62 -14.00
CA HIS A 4 -23.64 -52.03 -15.43
C HIS A 4 -22.92 -50.91 -16.22
N LYS A 5 -21.76 -51.18 -16.86
CA LYS A 5 -21.54 -51.63 -18.27
C LYS A 5 -22.05 -50.61 -19.30
N LEU A 6 -21.41 -50.31 -20.45
CA LEU A 6 -20.09 -50.44 -21.09
C LEU A 6 -20.25 -49.70 -22.46
N ASP A 7 -19.16 -49.60 -23.24
CA ASP A 7 -19.02 -49.23 -24.67
C ASP A 7 -18.47 -47.80 -24.90
N VAL A 8 -17.19 -47.59 -25.24
CA VAL A 8 -16.38 -48.04 -26.40
C VAL A 8 -16.90 -47.47 -27.73
N PHE A 9 -16.24 -46.41 -28.19
CA PHE A 9 -16.17 -46.07 -29.62
C PHE A 9 -14.76 -45.59 -29.98
N GLU A 10 -14.04 -46.44 -30.71
CA GLU A 10 -12.85 -46.08 -31.47
C GLU A 10 -13.25 -45.23 -32.69
N ARG A 11 -12.45 -44.20 -33.02
CA ARG A 11 -12.26 -43.81 -34.42
C ARG A 11 -10.84 -43.31 -34.65
N PHE A 12 -10.15 -44.05 -35.51
CA PHE A 12 -8.87 -43.78 -36.12
C PHE A 12 -8.90 -42.53 -37.01
N GLY A 13 -7.82 -41.75 -36.97
CA GLY A 13 -7.46 -40.74 -37.97
C GLY A 13 -5.95 -40.59 -38.04
N LYS A 14 -5.33 -41.21 -39.05
CA LYS A 14 -3.90 -41.24 -39.37
C LYS A 14 -3.70 -40.50 -40.71
N LEU A 15 -2.44 -40.12 -41.01
CA LEU A 15 -1.88 -39.48 -42.21
C LEU A 15 -1.82 -37.92 -42.13
N THR A 16 -0.74 -37.21 -42.48
CA THR A 16 0.44 -37.52 -43.31
C THR A 16 1.61 -36.59 -42.98
N SER A 17 2.83 -37.11 -43.10
CA SER A 17 4.10 -36.36 -43.16
C SER A 17 4.31 -35.70 -44.52
N ARG A 18 5.04 -34.58 -44.56
CA ARG A 18 5.88 -34.20 -45.71
C ARG A 18 7.19 -33.57 -45.23
N HIS A 19 8.28 -34.27 -45.53
CA HIS A 19 9.63 -33.73 -45.67
C HIS A 19 9.76 -33.02 -47.03
N SER A 20 10.61 -31.99 -47.10
CA SER A 20 11.42 -31.71 -48.30
C SER A 20 12.69 -30.93 -47.90
N PRO A 21 13.87 -31.25 -48.47
CA PRO A 21 15.19 -30.74 -48.05
C PRO A 21 15.85 -29.75 -49.06
N LEU A 22 16.88 -29.03 -48.56
CA LEU A 22 18.12 -28.56 -49.24
C LEU A 22 18.00 -27.49 -50.37
N PRO A 23 19.05 -26.68 -50.70
CA PRO A 23 20.48 -27.05 -50.71
C PRO A 23 21.50 -26.04 -50.18
N SER A 24 22.68 -26.61 -49.89
CA SER A 24 23.98 -25.97 -49.69
C SER A 24 24.64 -25.60 -51.03
N ILE A 25 25.20 -24.39 -51.13
CA ILE A 25 26.23 -24.06 -52.13
C ILE A 25 27.36 -23.28 -51.43
N LEU A 26 28.55 -23.87 -51.50
CA LEU A 26 29.87 -23.28 -51.22
C LEU A 26 30.16 -22.13 -52.21
N SER A 27 30.85 -21.08 -51.75
CA SER A 27 32.14 -20.66 -52.34
C SER A 27 32.66 -19.35 -51.70
N THR A 28 33.82 -19.49 -51.06
CA THR A 28 34.94 -18.55 -50.91
C THR A 28 34.85 -17.14 -51.52
N MET A 29 35.13 -16.13 -50.70
CA MET A 29 36.13 -15.09 -51.01
C MET A 29 36.81 -14.56 -49.74
N PHE A 30 38.14 -14.59 -49.76
CA PHE A 30 39.03 -13.86 -48.88
C PHE A 30 38.82 -12.36 -49.06
N SER A 31 38.54 -11.65 -47.97
CA SER A 31 38.87 -10.22 -47.84
C SER A 31 39.37 -9.98 -46.42
N VAL A 32 40.68 -9.85 -46.31
CA VAL A 32 41.38 -9.39 -45.11
C VAL A 32 41.05 -7.91 -44.96
N LEU A 33 40.09 -7.59 -44.08
CA LEU A 33 39.87 -6.22 -43.61
C LEU A 33 40.55 -6.10 -42.24
N VAL A 34 41.72 -5.45 -42.22
CA VAL A 34 42.38 -5.00 -41.00
C VAL A 34 41.55 -3.86 -40.43
N ILE A 35 40.62 -4.16 -39.54
CA ILE A 35 39.95 -3.15 -38.71
C ILE A 35 40.88 -2.88 -37.54
N LEU A 36 41.55 -1.73 -37.60
CA LEU A 36 42.30 -1.15 -36.50
C LEU A 36 41.29 -0.75 -35.40
N TRP A 37 41.04 -1.65 -34.44
CA TRP A 37 40.31 -1.31 -33.23
C TRP A 37 41.21 -0.45 -32.35
N THR A 38 41.04 0.87 -32.42
CA THR A 38 41.48 1.76 -31.35
C THR A 38 40.70 1.39 -30.10
N MET A 39 41.35 0.70 -29.16
CA MET A 39 40.87 0.60 -27.78
C MET A 39 40.94 1.98 -27.14
N THR A 40 39.91 2.79 -27.36
CA THR A 40 39.63 3.92 -26.48
C THR A 40 39.20 3.31 -25.15
N LEU A 41 40.12 3.32 -24.17
CA LEU A 41 39.80 3.17 -22.76
C LEU A 41 38.86 4.32 -22.39
N GLY A 42 37.57 4.11 -22.65
CA GLY A 42 36.51 4.94 -22.11
C GLY A 42 36.53 4.76 -20.61
N VAL A 43 37.16 5.70 -19.91
CA VAL A 43 36.93 5.91 -18.49
C VAL A 43 35.47 6.28 -18.37
N SER A 44 34.61 5.27 -18.17
CA SER A 44 33.24 5.50 -17.73
C SER A 44 33.35 6.10 -16.35
N SER A 45 33.35 7.43 -16.28
CA SER A 45 33.13 8.17 -15.06
C SER A 45 31.77 7.72 -14.53
N VAL A 46 31.79 6.77 -13.60
CA VAL A 46 30.64 6.46 -12.77
C VAL A 46 30.41 7.72 -11.96
N ILE A 47 29.53 8.59 -12.44
CA ILE A 47 29.01 9.69 -11.62
C ILE A 47 28.21 8.99 -10.54
N GLY A 48 28.88 8.68 -9.44
CA GLY A 48 28.24 8.27 -8.22
C GLY A 48 27.39 9.44 -7.76
N LEU A 49 26.09 9.40 -8.05
CA LEU A 49 25.12 10.20 -7.32
C LEU A 49 25.23 9.76 -5.87
N SER A 50 25.95 10.54 -5.06
CA SER A 50 25.87 10.43 -3.62
C SER A 50 24.44 10.79 -3.24
N ILE A 51 23.63 9.79 -2.90
CA ILE A 51 22.32 10.01 -2.27
C ILE A 51 22.63 10.66 -0.93
N GLN A 52 22.41 11.97 -0.85
CA GLN A 52 22.56 12.71 0.38
C GLN A 52 21.41 12.29 1.28
N ALA A 53 21.69 11.41 2.26
CA ALA A 53 20.69 11.00 3.24
C ALA A 53 20.15 12.28 3.92
N GLY A 54 18.88 12.58 3.69
CA GLY A 54 18.24 13.73 4.32
C GLY A 54 18.32 13.62 5.84
N THR A 55 18.43 14.77 6.51
CA THR A 55 18.37 14.82 7.98
C THR A 55 17.05 14.22 8.46
N ILE A 56 17.12 13.20 9.31
CA ILE A 56 15.96 12.65 10.01
C ILE A 56 15.66 13.51 11.24
N ILE A 57 14.44 14.04 11.34
CA ILE A 57 13.97 14.84 12.47
C ILE A 57 12.95 14.02 13.25
N GLN A 58 13.23 13.73 14.51
CA GLN A 58 12.29 13.03 15.38
C GLN A 58 11.18 13.98 15.84
N LEU A 59 9.94 13.65 15.49
CA LEU A 59 8.73 14.42 15.85
C LEU A 59 8.01 13.83 17.06
N ALA A 60 8.08 12.51 17.24
CA ALA A 60 7.60 11.82 18.44
C ALA A 60 8.55 10.68 18.83
N ASP A 61 8.71 10.47 20.14
CA ASP A 61 9.68 9.52 20.72
C ASP A 61 9.08 8.18 21.17
N GLY A 62 7.75 8.06 21.14
CA GLY A 62 7.03 6.86 21.56
C GLY A 62 6.91 6.66 23.07
N THR A 63 7.30 7.64 23.89
CA THR A 63 7.18 7.58 25.36
C THR A 63 5.79 8.00 25.86
N SER A 64 5.10 8.83 25.09
CA SER A 64 3.75 9.31 25.35
C SER A 64 3.06 9.70 24.04
N VAL A 65 1.75 9.94 24.08
CA VAL A 65 1.05 10.47 22.91
C VAL A 65 1.44 11.92 22.68
N GLN A 66 1.98 12.17 21.50
CA GLN A 66 2.34 13.50 21.01
C GLN A 66 1.50 13.85 19.80
N THR A 67 1.34 15.14 19.54
CA THR A 67 0.56 15.67 18.41
C THR A 67 1.27 16.86 17.80
N GLY A 68 1.02 17.10 16.52
CA GLY A 68 1.52 18.29 15.85
C GLY A 68 0.94 18.46 14.46
N LYS A 69 1.64 19.24 13.64
CA LYS A 69 1.31 19.43 12.23
C LYS A 69 2.56 19.20 11.38
N THR A 70 2.35 18.69 10.17
CA THR A 70 3.36 18.67 9.12
C THR A 70 3.55 20.06 8.52
N SER A 71 4.56 20.22 7.66
CA SER A 71 4.83 21.47 6.94
C SER A 71 3.67 21.90 6.02
N ASN A 72 2.94 20.95 5.45
CA ASN A 72 1.74 21.18 4.65
C ASN A 72 0.44 21.30 5.49
N GLY A 73 0.55 21.39 6.82
CA GLY A 73 -0.57 21.69 7.71
C GLY A 73 -1.44 20.49 8.11
N LEU A 74 -1.08 19.27 7.68
CA LEU A 74 -1.76 18.04 8.07
C LEU A 74 -1.49 17.73 9.55
N SER A 75 -2.56 17.53 10.32
CA SER A 75 -2.44 17.18 11.72
C SER A 75 -1.95 15.74 11.87
N TRP A 76 -1.13 15.48 12.88
CA TRP A 76 -0.69 14.14 13.23
C TRP A 76 -0.79 13.88 14.74
N GLN A 77 -0.92 12.60 15.08
CA GLN A 77 -0.89 12.09 16.44
C GLN A 77 -0.09 10.79 16.48
N ALA A 78 0.78 10.63 17.46
CA ALA A 78 1.69 9.49 17.57
C ALA A 78 1.85 9.06 19.03
N SER A 79 1.58 7.78 19.31
CA SER A 79 1.97 7.10 20.55
C SER A 79 3.29 6.34 20.42
N GLY A 80 3.77 6.12 19.19
CA GLY A 80 5.09 5.52 18.90
C GLY A 80 6.09 6.53 18.35
N ILE A 81 7.13 6.02 17.68
CA ILE A 81 8.18 6.87 17.10
C ILE A 81 7.72 7.36 15.74
N LEU A 82 7.72 8.68 15.57
CA LEU A 82 7.44 9.36 14.30
C LEU A 82 8.63 10.25 13.96
N ASN A 83 9.21 10.07 12.77
CA ASN A 83 10.22 10.97 12.25
C ASN A 83 9.78 11.59 10.93
N GLN A 84 10.19 12.83 10.69
CA GLN A 84 10.26 13.41 9.36
C GLN A 84 11.57 12.98 8.69
N GLY A 85 11.47 12.49 7.46
CA GLY A 85 12.52 11.80 6.74
C GLY A 85 12.41 10.27 6.85
N CYS A 86 12.91 9.60 5.82
CA CYS A 86 12.97 8.14 5.74
C CYS A 86 14.38 7.70 5.38
N VAL A 87 14.77 6.56 5.93
CA VAL A 87 16.03 5.90 5.57
C VAL A 87 15.72 4.95 4.43
N ASP A 88 16.24 5.25 3.24
CA ASP A 88 16.08 4.36 2.10
C ASP A 88 16.84 3.05 2.35
N SER A 89 16.16 1.93 2.12
CA SER A 89 16.80 0.62 1.99
C SER A 89 17.08 0.37 0.51
N THR A 90 18.28 -0.13 0.20
CA THR A 90 18.60 -0.57 -1.16
C THR A 90 17.80 -1.79 -1.60
N ALA A 91 17.31 -2.60 -0.66
CA ALA A 91 16.47 -3.76 -0.95
C ALA A 91 15.02 -3.37 -1.26
N PHE A 92 14.53 -2.29 -0.64
CA PHE A 92 13.14 -1.82 -0.77
C PHE A 92 13.13 -0.29 -0.78
N PRO A 93 13.31 0.35 -1.95
CA PRO A 93 13.37 1.80 -2.04
C PRO A 93 12.02 2.40 -1.64
N ILE A 94 12.03 3.35 -0.70
CA ILE A 94 10.84 4.05 -0.26
C ILE A 94 10.65 5.24 -1.20
N ALA A 95 9.76 5.08 -2.18
CA ALA A 95 9.50 6.11 -3.19
C ALA A 95 8.56 7.20 -2.65
N ILE A 96 8.96 7.93 -1.60
CA ILE A 96 8.20 9.00 -0.94
C ILE A 96 9.13 10.20 -0.74
N THR A 97 8.80 11.35 -1.30
CA THR A 97 9.68 12.54 -1.26
C THR A 97 9.58 13.28 0.06
N ASP A 98 8.38 13.74 0.43
CA ASP A 98 8.11 14.32 1.76
C ASP A 98 7.71 13.20 2.71
N CYS A 99 8.72 12.48 3.19
CA CYS A 99 8.54 11.21 3.86
C CYS A 99 8.45 11.34 5.39
N TYR A 100 7.59 10.54 5.99
CA TYR A 100 7.47 10.36 7.43
C TYR A 100 7.59 8.88 7.77
N SER A 101 8.62 8.51 8.54
CA SER A 101 8.82 7.14 9.00
C SER A 101 8.11 6.92 10.33
N VAL A 102 7.46 5.77 10.47
CA VAL A 102 6.70 5.41 11.67
C VAL A 102 7.17 4.07 12.22
N SER A 103 7.22 3.96 13.53
CA SER A 103 7.55 2.72 14.23
C SER A 103 6.67 2.52 15.47
N LEU A 104 6.07 1.33 15.56
CA LEU A 104 5.35 0.87 16.74
C LEU A 104 6.00 -0.40 17.30
N SER A 105 6.06 -0.50 18.63
CA SER A 105 6.65 -1.63 19.36
C SER A 105 5.85 -2.92 19.19
N SER A 106 6.53 -4.06 19.25
CA SER A 106 5.93 -5.39 19.43
C SER A 106 5.46 -5.66 20.86
N ASP A 107 5.91 -4.86 21.83
CA ASP A 107 5.46 -4.96 23.22
C ASP A 107 4.07 -4.30 23.37
N PRO A 108 3.02 -5.04 23.73
CA PRO A 108 1.67 -4.49 23.88
C PRO A 108 1.53 -3.50 25.05
N ALA A 109 2.52 -3.39 25.94
CA ALA A 109 2.53 -2.39 27.01
C ALA A 109 3.21 -1.07 26.61
N GLN A 110 3.83 -1.01 25.43
CA GLN A 110 4.56 0.15 24.94
C GLN A 110 3.78 0.88 23.84
N ASN A 111 4.12 2.17 23.65
CA ASN A 111 3.51 3.05 22.65
C ASN A 111 1.98 3.10 22.75
N LEU A 112 1.44 3.08 23.96
CA LEU A 112 -0.01 3.06 24.17
C LEU A 112 -0.63 4.43 23.93
N ASP A 113 -1.75 4.40 23.23
CA ASP A 113 -2.74 5.46 23.26
C ASP A 113 -3.45 5.43 24.63
N PRO A 114 -3.40 6.51 25.45
CA PRO A 114 -3.94 6.49 26.80
C PRO A 114 -5.47 6.56 26.87
N SER A 115 -6.15 6.90 25.77
CA SER A 115 -7.58 7.26 25.79
C SER A 115 -8.61 6.24 25.25
N PRO A 116 -8.30 5.04 24.76
CA PRO A 116 -9.32 4.03 24.50
C PRO A 116 -9.53 3.14 25.72
N GLY A 117 -10.78 2.71 25.98
CA GLY A 117 -11.10 1.70 26.98
C GLY A 117 -10.49 0.30 26.71
N THR A 118 -9.69 0.17 25.65
CA THR A 118 -8.92 -1.03 25.27
C THR A 118 -7.52 -0.58 24.85
N PRO A 119 -6.44 -1.32 25.17
CA PRO A 119 -5.08 -0.95 24.77
C PRO A 119 -4.92 -0.85 23.24
N ARG A 120 -4.37 0.27 22.77
CA ARG A 120 -4.16 0.53 21.33
C ARG A 120 -2.83 1.25 21.12
N GLN A 121 -2.26 1.09 19.93
CA GLN A 121 -1.10 1.85 19.47
C GLN A 121 -1.49 2.64 18.22
N ARG A 122 -1.08 3.90 18.09
CA ARG A 122 -1.41 4.75 16.94
C ARG A 122 -0.28 5.66 16.50
N ILE A 123 -0.10 5.78 15.20
CA ILE A 123 0.54 6.92 14.55
C ILE A 123 -0.33 7.24 13.35
N GLU A 124 -1.03 8.37 13.37
CA GLU A 124 -1.99 8.74 12.33
C GLU A 124 -1.86 10.19 11.93
N PHE A 125 -1.99 10.43 10.64
CA PHE A 125 -2.22 11.73 10.03
C PHE A 125 -3.72 11.88 9.76
N LEU A 126 -4.24 13.07 9.97
CA LEU A 126 -5.68 13.33 9.92
C LEU A 126 -5.98 14.67 9.23
N THR A 127 -6.87 14.63 8.25
CA THR A 127 -7.39 15.83 7.59
C THR A 127 -8.26 16.62 8.56
N PRO A 128 -8.49 17.92 8.29
CA PRO A 128 -9.57 18.64 8.93
C PRO A 128 -10.91 17.91 8.79
N GLY A 129 -11.79 18.10 9.76
CA GLY A 129 -13.16 17.63 9.68
C GLY A 129 -13.94 18.41 8.63
N ALA A 130 -14.65 17.69 7.78
CA ALA A 130 -15.46 18.21 6.69
C ALA A 130 -16.95 18.21 7.08
N ALA A 131 -17.68 19.18 6.54
CA ALA A 131 -19.12 19.28 6.68
C ALA A 131 -19.84 18.36 5.68
N ASP A 132 -21.09 18.00 6.00
CA ASP A 132 -21.93 17.21 5.10
C ASP A 132 -22.15 17.93 3.77
N GLY A 133 -22.19 17.17 2.68
CA GLY A 133 -22.37 17.67 1.32
C GLY A 133 -21.09 18.18 0.64
N THR A 134 -19.97 18.35 1.36
CA THR A 134 -18.70 18.74 0.73
C THR A 134 -18.01 17.54 0.08
N THR A 135 -17.29 17.79 -1.01
CA THR A 135 -16.49 16.78 -1.69
C THR A 135 -15.01 17.09 -1.58
N HIS A 136 -14.23 16.12 -1.14
CA HIS A 136 -12.79 16.24 -0.96
C HIS A 136 -12.04 15.17 -1.74
N LYS A 137 -10.84 15.51 -2.19
CA LYS A 137 -9.95 14.62 -2.95
C LYS A 137 -8.58 14.60 -2.30
N PHE A 138 -8.16 13.44 -1.84
CA PHE A 138 -6.89 13.26 -1.17
C PHE A 138 -6.00 12.28 -1.93
N LYS A 139 -4.70 12.53 -1.89
CA LYS A 139 -3.68 11.63 -2.39
C LYS A 139 -2.55 11.55 -1.37
N TRP A 140 -1.99 10.36 -1.16
CA TRP A 140 -0.76 10.18 -0.40
C TRP A 140 -0.03 8.93 -0.88
N ARG A 141 1.23 8.79 -0.47
CA ARG A 141 1.99 7.55 -0.63
C ARG A 141 2.13 6.83 0.70
N TYR A 142 2.22 5.52 0.64
CA TYR A 142 2.31 4.66 1.81
C TYR A 142 3.29 3.51 1.54
N TYR A 143 4.04 3.10 2.55
CA TYR A 143 4.90 1.93 2.54
C TYR A 143 4.64 1.17 3.83
N LEU A 144 4.50 -0.16 3.73
CA LEU A 144 4.38 -1.05 4.88
C LEU A 144 5.44 -2.13 4.80
N SER A 145 6.25 -2.31 5.83
CA SER A 145 7.23 -3.40 5.85
C SER A 145 6.55 -4.77 6.04
N SER A 146 7.05 -5.80 5.36
CA SER A 146 6.61 -7.19 5.51
C SER A 146 6.91 -7.80 6.88
N THR A 147 7.71 -7.14 7.72
CA THR A 147 7.91 -7.55 9.12
C THR A 147 6.66 -7.39 9.98
N VAL A 148 5.63 -6.72 9.45
CA VAL A 148 4.36 -6.56 10.12
C VAL A 148 3.61 -7.90 10.19
N GLY A 149 3.22 -8.26 11.41
CA GLY A 149 2.38 -9.40 11.69
C GLY A 149 0.92 -9.01 11.56
N THR A 150 0.07 -10.02 11.48
CA THR A 150 -1.36 -9.88 11.26
C THR A 150 -2.11 -10.77 12.24
N SER A 151 -3.33 -10.39 12.59
CA SER A 151 -4.21 -11.16 13.46
C SER A 151 -5.66 -10.91 13.07
N SER A 152 -6.59 -11.38 13.89
CA SER A 152 -8.02 -11.06 13.78
C SER A 152 -8.40 -9.73 14.45
N HIS A 153 -7.45 -9.05 15.12
CA HIS A 153 -7.70 -7.74 15.74
C HIS A 153 -7.60 -6.62 14.69
N PHE A 154 -8.32 -5.52 14.92
CA PHE A 154 -8.28 -4.38 14.00
C PHE A 154 -6.86 -3.81 13.86
N PHE A 155 -6.54 -3.38 12.65
CA PHE A 155 -5.30 -2.68 12.32
C PHE A 155 -5.53 -1.80 11.10
N HIS A 156 -5.97 -0.57 11.34
CA HIS A 156 -6.26 0.43 10.32
C HIS A 156 -4.97 1.05 9.75
N LEU A 157 -4.87 1.06 8.42
CA LEU A 157 -3.90 1.84 7.64
C LEU A 157 -4.50 3.15 7.13
N MET A 158 -5.81 3.17 6.92
CA MET A 158 -6.62 4.31 6.54
C MET A 158 -8.00 4.16 7.16
N GLN A 159 -8.62 5.26 7.55
CA GLN A 159 -10.04 5.30 7.91
C GLN A 159 -10.71 6.60 7.46
N LEU A 160 -11.91 6.47 6.92
CA LEU A 160 -12.89 7.55 6.86
C LEU A 160 -13.59 7.58 8.22
N LEU A 161 -13.16 8.48 9.11
CA LEU A 161 -13.69 8.59 10.47
C LEU A 161 -14.88 9.56 10.49
N SER A 162 -15.99 9.14 11.13
CA SER A 162 -17.12 10.00 11.47
C SER A 162 -17.11 10.28 12.97
N ARG A 163 -17.14 11.57 13.35
CA ARG A 163 -17.28 11.96 14.77
C ARG A 163 -18.71 11.81 15.24
N GLY A 164 -19.70 12.10 14.38
CA GLY A 164 -21.12 11.93 14.69
C GLY A 164 -21.53 10.47 14.88
N ASP A 165 -20.95 9.54 14.10
CA ASP A 165 -21.20 8.09 14.27
C ASP A 165 -20.25 7.44 15.30
N GLY A 166 -19.29 8.19 15.85
CA GLY A 166 -18.37 7.70 16.89
C GLY A 166 -17.33 6.68 16.44
N GLY A 167 -17.05 6.56 15.13
CA GLY A 167 -16.17 5.52 14.62
C GLY A 167 -15.88 5.60 13.12
N PRO A 168 -15.07 4.66 12.60
CA PRO A 168 -14.80 4.56 11.18
C PRO A 168 -16.09 4.19 10.42
N ILE A 169 -16.28 4.81 9.26
CA ILE A 169 -17.33 4.43 8.28
C ILE A 169 -16.76 3.39 7.31
N VAL A 170 -15.55 3.65 6.82
CA VAL A 170 -14.75 2.74 5.99
C VAL A 170 -13.33 2.75 6.51
N ALA A 171 -12.66 1.60 6.51
CA ALA A 171 -11.23 1.50 6.80
C ALA A 171 -10.51 0.59 5.80
N LEU A 172 -9.19 0.75 5.70
CA LEU A 172 -8.28 -0.21 5.10
C LEU A 172 -7.52 -0.92 6.22
N ASP A 173 -7.67 -2.23 6.33
CA ASP A 173 -7.18 -3.01 7.48
C ASP A 173 -6.14 -4.07 7.08
N VAL A 174 -5.18 -4.30 7.98
CA VAL A 174 -4.27 -5.46 7.95
C VAL A 174 -4.81 -6.56 8.86
N VAL A 175 -5.54 -7.51 8.30
CA VAL A 175 -6.20 -8.58 9.09
C VAL A 175 -6.07 -9.94 8.40
N ASN A 176 -5.79 -10.98 9.18
CA ASN A 176 -5.73 -12.37 8.73
C ASN A 176 -4.89 -12.58 7.45
N GLY A 177 -3.72 -11.95 7.36
CA GLY A 177 -2.81 -12.10 6.23
C GLY A 177 -3.23 -11.33 4.97
N LYS A 178 -4.17 -10.39 5.11
CA LYS A 178 -4.71 -9.61 4.00
C LYS A 178 -4.69 -8.12 4.30
N ILE A 179 -4.64 -7.34 3.22
CA ILE A 179 -5.14 -5.98 3.20
C ILE A 179 -6.60 -6.05 2.77
N SER A 180 -7.51 -5.53 3.59
CA SER A 180 -8.95 -5.60 3.33
C SER A 180 -9.60 -4.27 3.57
N VAL A 181 -10.51 -3.87 2.69
CA VAL A 181 -11.46 -2.81 3.05
C VAL A 181 -12.45 -3.38 4.04
N GLN A 182 -12.74 -2.59 5.08
CA GLN A 182 -13.84 -2.80 6.01
C GLN A 182 -14.82 -1.66 5.85
N ASP A 183 -16.10 -1.98 5.71
CA ASP A 183 -17.18 -1.01 5.72
C ASP A 183 -17.98 -1.24 6.99
N PHE A 184 -17.93 -0.29 7.93
CA PHE A 184 -18.58 -0.43 9.23
C PHE A 184 -20.02 0.10 9.19
N LYS A 185 -20.37 0.86 8.16
CA LYS A 185 -21.72 1.39 7.98
C LYS A 185 -22.60 0.44 7.18
N ARG A 186 -22.00 -0.38 6.31
CA ARG A 186 -22.70 -1.32 5.41
C ARG A 186 -22.14 -2.71 5.56
N ASP A 187 -22.95 -3.70 5.19
CA ASP A 187 -22.49 -5.08 5.20
C ASP A 187 -21.56 -5.38 4.01
N CYS A 188 -20.29 -5.68 4.30
CA CYS A 188 -19.31 -6.10 3.30
C CYS A 188 -19.71 -7.37 2.54
N SER A 189 -20.57 -8.23 3.10
CA SER A 189 -21.14 -9.38 2.39
C SER A 189 -22.06 -8.96 1.24
N THR A 190 -22.64 -7.76 1.34
CA THR A 190 -23.51 -7.14 0.33
C THR A 190 -22.74 -6.20 -0.59
N THR A 191 -21.86 -5.36 -0.06
CA THR A 191 -21.10 -4.37 -0.86
C THR A 191 -19.88 -4.96 -1.57
N GLY A 192 -19.46 -6.17 -1.21
CA GLY A 192 -18.32 -6.85 -1.85
C GLY A 192 -16.99 -6.18 -1.54
N CYS A 193 -16.71 -5.88 -0.27
CA CYS A 193 -15.48 -5.22 0.14
C CYS A 193 -14.23 -5.97 -0.38
N PRO A 194 -13.33 -5.29 -1.11
CA PRO A 194 -12.17 -5.93 -1.71
C PRO A 194 -11.12 -6.31 -0.66
N SER A 195 -10.35 -7.37 -0.95
CA SER A 195 -9.14 -7.72 -0.21
C SER A 195 -8.06 -8.27 -1.13
N ILE A 196 -6.80 -8.12 -0.73
CA ILE A 196 -5.62 -8.70 -1.38
C ILE A 196 -4.71 -9.36 -0.35
N PRO A 197 -3.88 -10.34 -0.73
CA PRO A 197 -2.85 -10.88 0.15
C PRO A 197 -1.91 -9.77 0.67
N LEU A 198 -1.53 -9.82 1.95
CA LEU A 198 -0.63 -8.84 2.56
C LEU A 198 0.69 -8.71 1.80
N ALA A 199 1.24 -9.83 1.35
CA ALA A 199 2.49 -9.89 0.56
C ALA A 199 2.41 -9.13 -0.77
N SER A 200 1.22 -8.90 -1.33
CA SER A 200 1.04 -8.08 -2.53
C SER A 200 1.09 -6.58 -2.26
N PHE A 201 1.07 -6.16 -0.99
CA PHE A 201 1.05 -4.77 -0.55
C PHE A 201 2.33 -4.34 0.19
N THR A 202 2.94 -5.24 0.95
CA THR A 202 4.14 -4.92 1.75
C THR A 202 5.42 -4.82 0.92
N ASP A 203 6.44 -4.17 1.49
CA ASP A 203 7.77 -3.97 0.91
C ASP A 203 7.75 -3.29 -0.47
N ARG A 204 6.74 -2.44 -0.68
CA ARG A 204 6.60 -1.54 -1.82
C ARG A 204 5.91 -0.27 -1.39
N THR A 205 6.14 0.80 -2.14
CA THR A 205 5.36 2.02 -1.99
C THR A 205 4.07 1.90 -2.80
N THR A 206 2.95 2.22 -2.18
CA THR A 206 1.64 2.35 -2.81
C THR A 206 1.23 3.81 -2.89
N VAL A 207 0.40 4.15 -3.86
CA VAL A 207 -0.24 5.46 -3.98
C VAL A 207 -1.73 5.29 -3.71
N HIS A 208 -2.24 6.09 -2.80
CA HIS A 208 -3.61 6.07 -2.35
C HIS A 208 -4.34 7.29 -2.89
N PHE A 209 -5.57 7.08 -3.36
CA PHE A 209 -6.45 8.12 -3.87
C PHE A 209 -7.80 7.97 -3.19
N VAL A 210 -8.28 9.03 -2.56
CA VAL A 210 -9.64 9.11 -1.99
C VAL A 210 -10.37 10.24 -2.66
N THR A 211 -11.58 9.98 -3.14
CA THR A 211 -12.60 11.00 -3.38
C THR A 211 -13.78 10.71 -2.48
N VAL A 212 -14.15 11.66 -1.63
CA VAL A 212 -15.24 11.49 -0.67
C VAL A 212 -16.19 12.67 -0.73
N THR A 213 -17.48 12.40 -0.86
CA THR A 213 -18.56 13.34 -0.59
C THR A 213 -19.16 12.97 0.76
N TYR A 214 -19.08 13.87 1.73
CA TYR A 214 -19.51 13.62 3.11
C TYR A 214 -21.03 13.74 3.29
N GLY A 215 -21.56 13.14 4.36
CA GLY A 215 -22.97 13.24 4.75
C GLY A 215 -23.84 12.04 4.37
N PRO A 216 -25.16 12.11 4.60
CA PRO A 216 -26.07 10.96 4.55
C PRO A 216 -26.26 10.37 3.14
N ASN A 217 -26.10 11.17 2.09
CA ASN A 217 -26.18 10.76 0.69
C ASN A 217 -24.82 10.86 -0.02
N GLY A 218 -23.76 10.60 0.74
CA GLY A 218 -22.40 10.71 0.29
C GLY A 218 -21.95 9.63 -0.70
N ARG A 219 -20.68 9.74 -1.08
CA ARG A 219 -19.98 8.79 -1.94
C ARG A 219 -18.54 8.65 -1.49
N PHE A 220 -18.01 7.44 -1.58
CA PHE A 220 -16.60 7.17 -1.34
C PHE A 220 -16.04 6.40 -2.53
N ASP A 221 -14.98 6.90 -3.14
CA ASP A 221 -14.17 6.21 -4.14
C ASP A 221 -12.73 6.16 -3.65
N TYR A 222 -12.25 4.95 -3.38
CA TYR A 222 -10.92 4.70 -2.83
C TYR A 222 -10.15 3.74 -3.70
N VAL A 223 -8.95 4.15 -4.09
CA VAL A 223 -8.07 3.38 -4.98
C VAL A 223 -6.68 3.31 -4.40
N VAL A 224 -6.09 2.11 -4.42
CA VAL A 224 -4.69 1.85 -4.11
C VAL A 224 -4.01 1.33 -5.36
N LYS A 225 -2.88 1.94 -5.71
CA LYS A 225 -2.05 1.58 -6.86
C LYS A 225 -0.61 1.33 -6.45
N ASP A 226 0.12 0.57 -7.25
CA ASP A 226 1.57 0.49 -7.10
C ASP A 226 2.21 1.84 -7.48
N ALA A 227 3.17 2.31 -6.69
CA ALA A 227 3.84 3.59 -6.97
C ALA A 227 4.88 3.50 -8.09
N SER A 228 5.42 2.31 -8.35
CA SER A 228 6.35 2.05 -9.45
C SER A 228 5.64 1.96 -10.81
N ASP A 229 4.39 1.49 -10.82
CA ASP A 229 3.51 1.45 -11.99
C ASP A 229 2.07 1.75 -11.57
N GLN A 230 1.63 3.01 -11.76
CA GLN A 230 0.28 3.43 -11.40
C GLN A 230 -0.82 2.92 -12.35
N SER A 231 -0.47 2.16 -13.40
CA SER A 231 -1.45 1.38 -14.16
C SER A 231 -1.86 0.11 -13.40
N ASN A 232 -0.98 -0.41 -12.54
CA ASN A 232 -1.25 -1.53 -11.66
C ASN A 232 -2.09 -1.10 -10.44
N MET A 233 -3.39 -1.33 -10.55
CA MET A 233 -4.35 -1.13 -9.46
C MET A 233 -4.35 -2.36 -8.55
N LEU A 234 -4.00 -2.15 -7.28
CA LEU A 234 -3.96 -3.22 -6.28
C LEU A 234 -5.32 -3.44 -5.62
N LEU A 235 -6.04 -2.35 -5.32
CA LEU A 235 -7.31 -2.41 -4.63
C LEU A 235 -8.19 -1.22 -5.02
N ARG A 236 -9.49 -1.43 -5.18
CA ARG A 236 -10.48 -0.36 -5.40
C ARG A 236 -11.79 -0.66 -4.70
N TYR A 237 -12.33 0.34 -4.03
CA TYR A 237 -13.64 0.30 -3.40
C TYR A 237 -14.42 1.57 -3.74
N THR A 238 -15.64 1.42 -4.27
CA THR A 238 -16.53 2.53 -4.58
C THR A 238 -17.90 2.23 -4.02
N VAL A 239 -18.47 3.17 -3.26
CA VAL A 239 -19.76 2.97 -2.61
C VAL A 239 -20.48 4.31 -2.40
N THR A 240 -21.81 4.28 -2.37
CA THR A 240 -22.69 5.43 -2.08
C THR A 240 -23.43 5.23 -0.76
N GLY A 241 -24.05 6.29 -0.25
CA GLY A 241 -24.80 6.29 1.00
C GLY A 241 -24.09 7.09 2.09
N ALA A 242 -24.41 6.83 3.36
CA ALA A 242 -23.88 7.63 4.47
C ALA A 242 -22.34 7.56 4.56
N MET A 243 -21.69 8.73 4.48
CA MET A 243 -20.24 8.93 4.61
C MET A 243 -19.90 9.73 5.87
N GLY A 244 -20.54 9.37 6.97
CA GLY A 244 -20.40 10.05 8.26
C GLY A 244 -21.34 11.24 8.45
N SER A 245 -21.29 11.80 9.66
CA SER A 245 -22.01 13.00 10.09
C SER A 245 -21.16 13.79 11.10
N ASP A 246 -21.58 15.02 11.41
CA ASP A 246 -21.01 15.88 12.46
C ASP A 246 -19.48 15.94 12.46
N SER A 247 -18.88 16.38 11.35
CA SER A 247 -17.43 16.53 11.16
C SER A 247 -16.69 15.21 10.93
N SER A 248 -16.64 14.80 9.67
CA SER A 248 -15.96 13.57 9.23
C SER A 248 -14.60 13.88 8.59
N SER A 249 -13.62 12.99 8.74
CA SER A 249 -12.25 13.24 8.26
C SER A 249 -11.61 11.97 7.74
N ASN A 250 -10.75 12.12 6.73
CA ASN A 250 -9.86 11.05 6.29
C ASN A 250 -8.65 10.99 7.23
N LYS A 251 -8.30 9.79 7.68
CA LYS A 251 -7.10 9.52 8.47
C LYS A 251 -6.30 8.40 7.84
N PHE A 252 -4.98 8.46 7.93
CA PHE A 252 -4.10 7.40 7.45
C PHE A 252 -2.86 7.29 8.32
N GLY A 253 -2.27 6.10 8.40
CA GLY A 253 -1.15 5.82 9.28
C GLY A 253 -1.13 4.36 9.71
N THR A 254 -0.89 4.12 10.99
CA THR A 254 -0.92 2.79 11.61
C THR A 254 -1.67 2.89 12.93
N TYR A 255 -2.86 2.30 13.01
CA TYR A 255 -3.67 2.29 14.23
C TYR A 255 -4.22 0.91 14.51
N ARG A 256 -3.81 0.29 15.62
CA ARG A 256 -4.10 -1.12 15.91
C ARG A 256 -4.40 -1.38 17.37
N ALA A 257 -5.08 -2.50 17.63
CA ALA A 257 -5.14 -3.07 18.97
C ALA A 257 -3.74 -3.48 19.44
N ALA A 258 -3.46 -3.31 20.74
CA ALA A 258 -2.31 -3.90 21.38
C ALA A 258 -2.70 -5.25 21.99
N PHE A 259 -1.99 -6.32 21.65
CA PHE A 259 -2.29 -7.68 22.09
C PHE A 259 -1.03 -8.54 22.16
N SER A 260 -1.05 -9.60 22.98
CA SER A 260 0.08 -10.52 23.11
C SER A 260 0.39 -11.23 21.79
N GLY A 261 1.65 -11.28 21.39
CA GLY A 261 2.09 -11.89 20.12
C GLY A 261 2.03 -10.97 18.90
N MET A 262 1.73 -9.68 19.08
CA MET A 262 1.87 -8.68 18.01
C MET A 262 3.34 -8.47 17.63
N THR A 263 3.62 -8.11 16.37
CA THR A 263 4.98 -7.75 15.93
C THR A 263 5.16 -6.23 15.89
N ALA A 264 6.40 -5.78 15.71
CA ALA A 264 6.69 -4.37 15.48
C ALA A 264 6.12 -3.91 14.12
N VAL A 265 5.73 -2.64 14.04
CA VAL A 265 5.32 -2.02 12.77
C VAL A 265 6.43 -1.10 12.31
N ARG A 266 6.77 -1.20 11.02
CA ARG A 266 7.57 -0.21 10.31
C ARG A 266 6.80 0.18 9.06
N ALA A 267 6.53 1.47 8.92
CA ALA A 267 5.87 2.02 7.75
C ALA A 267 6.45 3.39 7.42
N ALA A 268 6.13 3.88 6.24
CA ALA A 268 6.41 5.24 5.84
C ALA A 268 5.23 5.80 5.06
N MET A 269 4.97 7.09 5.20
CA MET A 269 3.89 7.76 4.48
C MET A 269 4.29 9.19 4.19
N GLY A 270 3.66 9.80 3.19
CA GLY A 270 4.05 11.13 2.77
C GLY A 270 3.46 11.52 1.44
N ASP A 271 4.04 12.56 0.84
CA ASP A 271 3.55 13.16 -0.41
C ASP A 271 2.04 13.44 -0.37
N PHE A 272 1.56 13.91 0.79
CA PHE A 272 0.14 14.20 0.98
C PHE A 272 -0.27 15.42 0.15
N VAL A 273 -1.37 15.27 -0.58
CA VAL A 273 -2.00 16.32 -1.36
C VAL A 273 -3.48 16.35 -1.06
N ASP A 274 -3.98 17.54 -0.71
CA ASP A 274 -5.39 17.88 -0.69
C ASP A 274 -5.73 18.68 -1.96
N GLN A 275 -6.70 18.22 -2.74
CA GLN A 275 -7.11 18.83 -4.02
C GLN A 275 -8.50 19.46 -3.95
N THR A 276 -8.97 19.78 -2.74
CA THR A 276 -10.25 20.45 -2.49
C THR A 276 -10.29 21.89 -2.96
#